data_AF-A0A7V8QNS8-F1
#
_entry.id   AF-A0A7V8QNS8-F1
#
_cell.length_a   1.000
_cell.length_b   1.000
_cell.length_c   1.000
_cell.angle_alpha   90.00
_cell.angle_beta   90.00
_cell.angle_gamma   90.00
#
_symmetry.space_group_name_H-M   'P 1'
#
loop_
_entity.id
_entity.type
_entity.pdbx_description
1 polymer ?
#
loop_
_entity_poly.entity_id
_entity_poly.type
_entity_poly.pdbx_seq_one_letter_code
_entity_poly.pdbx_strand_id
1 'polypeptide(L)'
;HRYNLSDEILIKDNHISAEEGLRNLVKKAIKTKKTVTVEVENLKQLNQVLGLKFKRILFDNMSTKQLGKCLKLCKKKYETEYSGNADLKNIKKISNTGINRISVGAITHSAKSFDTSLVLN
;
A
#
# COMPACT_ATOMS: atom_id res chain seq x y z
N HIS A 1 -4.47 -6.34 5.36
CA HIS A 1 -3.21 -5.66 5.74
C HIS A 1 -2.57 -6.46 6.88
N ARG A 2 -1.32 -6.20 7.26
CA ARG A 2 -0.66 -6.88 8.40
C ARG A 2 -1.36 -6.56 9.72
N TYR A 3 -1.36 -7.49 10.68
CA TYR A 3 -1.93 -7.25 12.01
C TYR A 3 -0.96 -6.42 12.85
N ASN A 4 0.34 -6.74 12.80
CA ASN A 4 1.39 -5.98 13.48
C ASN A 4 2.72 -6.00 12.68
N LEU A 5 3.83 -5.58 13.31
CA LEU A 5 5.15 -5.50 12.69
C LEU A 5 5.87 -6.85 12.48
N SER A 6 5.44 -7.94 13.14
CA SER A 6 6.11 -9.24 13.01
C SER A 6 5.72 -10.02 11.75
N ASP A 7 4.51 -9.79 11.24
CA ASP A 7 3.86 -10.62 10.21
C ASP A 7 4.38 -10.36 8.78
N GLU A 8 4.60 -9.08 8.46
CA GLU A 8 4.90 -8.62 7.11
C GLU A 8 5.89 -7.44 7.16
N ILE A 9 6.92 -7.54 6.33
CA ILE A 9 7.85 -6.45 6.10
C ILE A 9 7.18 -5.44 5.17
N LEU A 10 6.99 -4.21 5.66
CA LEU A 10 6.57 -3.07 4.86
C LEU A 10 7.76 -2.11 4.71
N ILE A 11 8.31 -2.03 3.51
CA ILE A 11 9.37 -1.08 3.19
C ILE A 11 8.72 0.25 2.81
N LYS A 12 9.17 1.34 3.46
CA LYS A 12 8.72 2.72 3.29
C LYS A 12 9.86 3.63 2.88
N ASP A 13 9.54 4.86 2.50
CA ASP A 13 10.45 5.94 2.14
C ASP A 13 11.57 6.16 3.18
N ASN A 14 11.21 6.19 4.46
CA ASN A 14 12.12 6.39 5.58
C ASN A 14 13.16 5.27 5.75
N HIS A 15 12.90 4.07 5.20
CA HIS A 15 13.87 2.98 5.18
C HIS A 15 14.83 3.11 4.00
N ILE A 16 14.44 3.81 2.92
CA ILE A 16 15.28 4.01 1.73
C ILE A 16 16.43 4.96 2.04
N SER A 17 16.20 6.00 2.84
CA SER A 17 17.25 6.94 3.26
C SER A 17 18.35 6.28 4.11
N ALA A 18 18.04 5.15 4.74
CA ALA A 18 18.97 4.40 5.60
C ALA A 18 19.88 3.43 4.83
N GLU A 19 19.70 3.25 3.52
CA GLU A 19 20.44 2.26 2.72
C GLU A 19 20.82 2.75 1.32
N GLU A 20 21.74 2.02 0.67
CA GLU A 20 22.15 2.24 -0.74
C GLU A 20 21.04 1.89 -1.76
N GLY A 21 19.86 2.48 -1.61
CA GLY A 21 18.76 2.44 -2.56
C GLY A 21 17.72 1.35 -2.33
N LEU A 22 16.48 1.66 -2.75
CA LEU A 22 15.29 0.83 -2.56
C LEU A 22 15.45 -0.58 -3.12
N ARG A 23 16.06 -0.74 -4.31
CA ARG A 23 16.22 -2.06 -4.94
C ARG A 23 17.03 -3.03 -4.07
N ASN A 24 18.10 -2.55 -3.42
CA ASN A 24 18.96 -3.38 -2.58
C ASN A 24 18.24 -3.76 -1.29
N LEU A 25 17.53 -2.81 -0.67
CA LEU A 25 16.72 -3.06 0.51
C LEU A 25 15.65 -4.12 0.24
N VAL A 26 14.92 -4.03 -0.87
CA VAL A 26 13.92 -5.03 -1.26
C VAL A 26 14.55 -6.41 -1.47
N LYS A 27 15.74 -6.49 -2.12
CA LYS A 27 16.47 -7.76 -2.26
C LYS A 27 16.85 -8.36 -0.91
N LYS A 28 17.31 -7.55 0.05
CA LYS A 28 17.62 -8.02 1.42
C LYS A 28 16.35 -8.54 2.10
N ALA A 29 15.25 -7.81 2.03
CA ALA A 29 13.97 -8.22 2.63
C ALA A 29 13.43 -9.54 2.05
N ILE A 30 13.50 -9.74 0.73
CA ILE A 30 13.05 -10.99 0.08
C ILE A 30 13.81 -12.21 0.62
N LYS A 31 15.11 -12.07 0.93
CA LYS A 31 15.93 -13.18 1.47
C LYS A 31 15.46 -13.67 2.84
N THR A 32 14.74 -12.84 3.60
CA THR A 32 14.17 -13.23 4.91
C THR A 32 13.03 -14.24 4.80
N LYS A 33 12.52 -14.49 3.59
CA LYS A 33 11.34 -15.34 3.29
C LYS A 33 10.04 -14.87 3.96
N LYS A 34 10.02 -13.71 4.62
CA LYS A 34 8.79 -13.07 5.07
C LYS A 34 8.01 -12.51 3.88
N THR A 35 6.71 -12.28 4.09
CA THR A 35 5.94 -11.49 3.14
C THR A 35 6.49 -10.07 3.09
N VAL A 36 6.63 -9.52 1.89
CA VAL A 36 7.15 -8.17 1.65
C VAL A 36 6.14 -7.33 0.86
N THR A 37 5.74 -6.20 1.43
CA THR A 37 5.11 -5.07 0.74
C THR A 37 6.12 -3.94 0.58
N VAL A 38 6.10 -3.28 -0.57
CA VAL A 38 6.93 -2.12 -0.85
C VAL A 38 6.06 -0.91 -1.17
N GLU A 39 6.21 0.15 -0.40
CA GLU A 39 5.59 1.45 -0.63
C GLU A 39 6.35 2.24 -1.70
N VAL A 40 5.63 2.86 -2.63
CA VAL A 40 6.18 3.72 -3.67
C VAL A 40 5.28 4.94 -3.90
N GLU A 41 5.90 6.08 -4.12
CA GLU A 41 5.24 7.38 -4.33
C GLU A 41 5.25 7.82 -5.80
N ASN A 42 6.15 7.25 -6.62
CA ASN A 42 6.31 7.65 -8.02
C ASN A 42 6.79 6.51 -8.93
N LEU A 43 6.72 6.75 -10.25
CA LEU A 43 7.15 5.80 -11.29
C LEU A 43 8.64 5.46 -11.19
N LYS A 44 9.49 6.39 -10.71
CA LYS A 44 10.94 6.14 -10.57
C LYS A 44 11.19 5.06 -9.52
N GLN A 45 10.55 5.15 -8.35
CA GLN A 45 10.65 4.13 -7.30
C GLN A 45 10.04 2.80 -7.75
N LEU A 46 8.88 2.82 -8.41
CA LEU A 46 8.28 1.62 -8.99
C LEU A 46 9.28 0.89 -9.92
N ASN A 47 9.89 1.61 -10.85
CA ASN A 47 10.85 1.04 -11.80
C ASN A 47 12.07 0.39 -11.11
N GLN A 48 12.48 0.86 -9.93
CA GLN A 48 13.59 0.24 -9.19
C GLN A 48 13.24 -1.16 -8.66
N VAL A 49 11.96 -1.43 -8.37
CA VAL A 49 11.52 -2.67 -7.73
C VAL A 49 10.87 -3.65 -8.71
N LEU A 50 10.47 -3.18 -9.90
CA LEU A 50 9.96 -4.06 -10.95
C LEU A 50 10.95 -5.20 -11.27
N GLY A 51 10.38 -6.38 -11.49
CA GLY A 51 11.10 -7.62 -11.76
C GLY A 51 11.58 -8.36 -10.50
N LEU A 52 11.58 -7.74 -9.32
CA LEU A 52 11.84 -8.45 -8.07
C LEU A 52 10.62 -9.30 -7.67
N LYS A 53 10.87 -10.42 -6.99
CA LYS A 53 9.82 -11.37 -6.55
C LYS A 53 9.39 -11.08 -5.11
N PHE A 54 8.46 -10.16 -4.94
CA PHE A 54 7.80 -9.88 -3.66
C PHE A 54 6.29 -9.80 -3.86
N LYS A 55 5.52 -9.73 -2.76
CA LYS A 55 4.07 -9.91 -2.82
C LYS A 55 3.35 -8.69 -3.36
N ARG A 56 3.59 -7.51 -2.77
CA ARG A 56 2.69 -6.36 -2.93
C ARG A 56 3.41 -5.04 -3.12
N ILE A 57 2.87 -4.21 -4.01
CA ILE A 57 3.22 -2.80 -4.17
C ILE A 57 2.11 -1.96 -3.58
N LEU A 58 2.47 -1.06 -2.66
CA LEU A 58 1.58 -0.08 -2.06
C LEU A 58 1.89 1.30 -2.68
N PHE A 59 0.91 1.90 -3.33
CA PHE A 59 1.02 3.20 -3.97
C PHE A 59 0.58 4.27 -2.99
N ASP A 60 1.51 5.11 -2.54
CA ASP A 60 1.22 6.17 -1.58
C ASP A 60 0.81 7.47 -2.29
N ASN A 61 -0.37 7.95 -1.94
CA ASN A 61 -0.99 9.22 -2.34
C ASN A 61 -0.90 9.56 -3.84
N MET A 62 -0.81 8.55 -4.71
CA MET A 62 -0.70 8.77 -6.16
C MET A 62 -2.01 9.28 -6.76
N SER A 63 -1.91 10.20 -7.73
CA SER A 63 -3.09 10.56 -8.53
C SER A 63 -3.59 9.35 -9.33
N THR A 64 -4.90 9.24 -9.53
CA THR A 64 -5.53 8.18 -10.36
C THR A 64 -4.91 8.05 -11.76
N LYS A 65 -4.44 9.16 -12.35
CA LYS A 65 -3.72 9.17 -13.64
C LYS A 65 -2.35 8.49 -13.53
N GLN A 66 -1.59 8.77 -12.47
CA GLN A 66 -0.31 8.09 -12.21
C GLN A 66 -0.53 6.63 -11.86
N LEU A 67 -1.50 6.33 -11.00
CA LEU A 67 -1.87 4.98 -10.58
C LEU A 67 -2.17 4.10 -11.81
N GLY A 68 -2.98 4.59 -12.75
CA GLY A 68 -3.26 3.86 -13.99
C GLY A 68 -2.02 3.56 -14.84
N LYS A 69 -1.01 4.44 -14.86
CA LYS A 69 0.29 4.15 -15.52
C LYS A 69 1.06 3.07 -14.77
N CYS A 70 1.14 3.17 -13.45
CA CYS A 70 1.83 2.20 -12.59
C CYS A 70 1.22 0.80 -12.70
N LEU A 71 -0.10 0.69 -12.70
CA LEU A 71 -0.82 -0.58 -12.81
C LEU A 71 -0.53 -1.30 -14.14
N LYS A 72 -0.45 -0.56 -15.25
CA LYS A 72 -0.05 -1.11 -16.56
C LYS A 72 1.35 -1.74 -16.52
N LEU A 73 2.29 -1.12 -15.78
CA LEU A 73 3.66 -1.64 -15.64
C LEU A 73 3.74 -2.86 -14.72
N CYS A 74 2.88 -2.95 -13.70
CA CYS A 74 2.86 -4.08 -12.78
C CYS A 74 2.43 -5.40 -13.45
N LYS A 75 1.68 -5.35 -14.57
CA LYS A 75 1.27 -6.51 -15.39
C LYS A 75 0.74 -7.71 -14.56
N LYS A 76 -0.02 -7.43 -13.49
CA LYS A 76 -0.54 -8.44 -12.53
C LYS A 76 0.54 -9.33 -11.85
N LYS A 77 1.81 -8.91 -11.85
CA LYS A 77 2.90 -9.62 -11.16
C LYS A 77 2.93 -9.41 -9.64
N TYR A 78 2.24 -8.37 -9.17
CA TYR A 78 2.20 -7.95 -7.78
C TYR A 78 0.73 -7.79 -7.37
N GLU A 79 0.42 -8.06 -6.11
CA GLU A 79 -0.79 -7.49 -5.50
C GLU A 79 -0.58 -5.98 -5.42
N THR A 80 -1.61 -5.20 -5.76
CA THR A 80 -1.51 -3.74 -5.80
C THR A 80 -2.46 -3.12 -4.78
N GLU A 81 -1.94 -2.21 -3.97
CA GLU A 81 -2.68 -1.53 -2.92
C GLU A 81 -2.52 -0.03 -3.08
N TYR A 82 -3.60 0.72 -2.92
CA TYR A 82 -3.57 2.18 -2.81
C TYR A 82 -3.64 2.56 -1.35
N SER A 83 -2.83 3.53 -0.94
CA SER A 83 -2.87 4.17 0.38
C SER A 83 -2.80 5.69 0.20
N GLY A 84 -3.50 6.43 1.05
CA GLY A 84 -3.47 7.89 1.07
C GLY A 84 -4.85 8.51 0.83
N ASN A 85 -5.37 9.19 1.85
CA ASN A 85 -6.58 10.04 1.80
C ASN A 85 -7.79 9.44 1.06
N ALA A 86 -7.95 8.11 1.06
CA ALA A 86 -9.11 7.45 0.49
C ALA A 86 -10.34 7.70 1.37
N ASP A 87 -11.44 8.15 0.76
CA ASP A 87 -12.70 8.46 1.43
C ASP A 87 -13.90 8.07 0.57
N LEU A 88 -15.12 8.22 1.10
CA LEU A 88 -16.35 7.87 0.37
C LEU A 88 -16.53 8.67 -0.94
N LYS A 89 -15.92 9.86 -1.06
CA LYS A 89 -16.04 10.72 -2.24
C LYS A 89 -15.15 10.22 -3.37
N ASN A 90 -13.96 9.70 -3.06
CA ASN A 90 -12.95 9.33 -4.04
C ASN A 90 -12.76 7.82 -4.24
N ILE A 91 -13.24 6.97 -3.32
CA ILE A 91 -12.98 5.52 -3.33
C ILE A 91 -13.42 4.85 -4.63
N LYS A 92 -14.57 5.26 -5.19
CA LYS A 92 -15.07 4.72 -6.48
C LYS A 92 -14.14 5.08 -7.65
N LYS A 93 -13.56 6.27 -7.64
CA LYS A 93 -12.61 6.69 -8.68
C LYS A 93 -11.31 5.90 -8.59
N ILE A 94 -10.84 5.62 -7.38
CA ILE A 94 -9.65 4.81 -7.13
C ILE A 94 -9.91 3.35 -7.53
N SER A 95 -11.04 2.76 -7.13
CA SER A 95 -11.38 1.37 -7.46
C SER A 95 -11.49 1.14 -8.97
N ASN A 96 -12.02 2.11 -9.72
CA ASN A 96 -12.14 2.05 -11.17
C ASN A 96 -10.78 1.98 -11.91
N THR A 97 -9.66 2.22 -11.23
CA THR A 97 -8.33 2.03 -11.83
C THR A 97 -7.94 0.55 -12.00
N GLY A 98 -8.65 -0.36 -11.34
CA GLY A 98 -8.32 -1.80 -11.32
C GLY A 98 -7.31 -2.19 -10.24
N ILE A 99 -7.10 -1.33 -9.24
CA ILE A 99 -6.32 -1.62 -8.04
C ILE A 99 -6.91 -2.82 -7.29
N ASN A 100 -6.08 -3.68 -6.67
CA ASN A 100 -6.60 -4.85 -5.94
C ASN A 100 -7.13 -4.49 -4.55
N ARG A 101 -6.50 -3.50 -3.90
CA ARG A 101 -6.80 -3.09 -2.52
C ARG A 101 -6.76 -1.58 -2.37
N ILE A 102 -7.55 -1.07 -1.43
CA ILE A 102 -7.52 0.32 -1.00
C ILE A 102 -7.45 0.30 0.53
N SER A 103 -6.36 0.83 1.08
CA SER A 103 -6.19 1.04 2.51
C SER A 103 -6.89 2.32 2.94
N VAL A 104 -7.78 2.23 3.94
CA VAL A 104 -8.59 3.34 4.44
C VAL A 104 -8.39 3.47 5.95
N GLY A 105 -7.43 4.28 6.39
CA GLY A 105 -7.18 4.46 7.84
C GLY A 105 -8.31 5.16 8.59
N ALA A 106 -9.15 5.93 7.89
CA ALA A 106 -10.27 6.65 8.50
C ALA A 106 -11.31 5.72 9.17
N ILE A 107 -11.41 4.46 8.73
CA ILE A 107 -12.36 3.50 9.33
C ILE A 107 -11.91 2.99 10.71
N THR A 108 -10.66 3.25 11.12
CA THR A 108 -10.15 2.86 12.43
C THR A 108 -9.89 4.08 13.32
N HIS A 109 -9.16 5.08 12.82
CA HIS A 109 -8.80 6.26 13.62
C HIS A 109 -9.90 7.34 13.66
N SER A 110 -10.90 7.27 12.78
CA SER A 110 -11.90 8.35 12.63
C SER A 110 -13.30 7.83 12.36
N ALA A 111 -13.59 6.59 12.78
CA ALA A 111 -14.92 6.03 12.69
C ALA A 111 -15.90 6.78 13.60
N LYS A 112 -17.12 7.01 13.10
CA LYS A 112 -18.19 7.56 13.92
C LYS A 112 -18.67 6.51 14.93
N SER A 113 -18.85 6.92 16.18
CA SER A 113 -19.48 6.07 17.19
C SER A 113 -20.92 5.75 16.81
N PHE A 114 -21.33 4.52 17.11
CA PHE A 114 -22.73 4.13 17.00
C PHE A 114 -23.51 4.69 18.19
N ASP A 115 -24.64 5.33 17.93
CA ASP A 115 -25.50 5.91 18.96
C ASP A 115 -26.34 4.81 19.62
N THR A 116 -26.19 4.61 20.93
CA THR A 116 -26.86 3.53 21.68
C THR A 116 -27.25 3.99 23.08
N SER A 117 -28.31 3.39 23.63
CA SER A 117 -28.80 3.64 24.99
C SER A 117 -29.19 2.32 25.65
N LEU A 118 -28.83 2.17 26.93
CA LEU A 118 -29.28 1.05 27.78
C LEU A 118 -30.48 1.52 28.61
N VAL A 119 -31.61 0.83 28.46
CA VAL A 119 -32.81 1.07 29.27
C VAL A 119 -32.84 0.02 30.39
N LEU A 120 -32.94 0.48 31.64
CA LEU A 120 -33.06 -0.37 32.82
C LEU A 120 -34.51 -0.38 33.30
N ASN A 121 -35.02 -1.57 33.61
CA ASN A 121 -36.33 -1.81 34.22
C ASN A 121 -36.17 -2.23 35.68
#